data_AF-A0A377NHI3-F1
#
_entry.id   AF-A0A377NHI3-F1
#
_cell.length_a   1.000
_cell.length_b   1.000
_cell.length_c   1.000
_cell.angle_alpha   90.00
_cell.angle_beta   90.00
_cell.angle_gamma   90.00
#
_symmetry.space_group_name_H-M   'P 1'
#
loop_
_entity.id
_entity.type
_entity.pdbx_description
1 polymer ?
#
loop_
_entity_poly.entity_id
_entity_poly.type
_entity_poly.pdbx_seq_one_letter_code
_entity_poly.pdbx_strand_id
1 'polypeptide(L)'
;MSDEEQYVVLTENDVSQWDDKTGERYHFPKQYSKSIKPGMQFVYYKGRLKPENKAFEGQRLSKSPHYFGIGRIVDVQPDKAGHLIATLSDFQAFGKPYWQKMMAIILKKFRNLKNLIIGV
;
A
#
# COMPACT_ATOMS: atom_id res chain seq x y z
N MET A 1 -21.36 -9.15 -15.68
CA MET A 1 -21.02 -9.11 -14.25
C MET A 1 -20.18 -7.86 -14.08
N SER A 2 -20.62 -6.87 -13.31
CA SER A 2 -19.84 -5.64 -13.12
C SER A 2 -18.48 -6.02 -12.51
N ASP A 3 -17.39 -5.65 -13.17
CA ASP A 3 -16.04 -5.74 -12.65
C ASP A 3 -15.94 -4.86 -11.41
N GLU A 4 -16.27 -5.41 -10.24
CA GLU A 4 -16.08 -4.71 -8.97
C GLU A 4 -14.58 -4.51 -8.75
N GLU A 5 -14.13 -3.26 -8.80
CA GLU A 5 -12.75 -2.91 -8.47
C GLU A 5 -12.46 -3.29 -7.03
N GLN A 6 -11.56 -4.25 -6.84
CA GLN A 6 -11.08 -4.65 -5.52
C GLN A 6 -9.85 -3.82 -5.15
N TYR A 7 -9.82 -3.35 -3.90
CA TYR A 7 -8.74 -2.52 -3.42
C TYR A 7 -8.01 -3.21 -2.26
N VAL A 8 -6.71 -2.93 -2.14
CA VAL A 8 -5.89 -3.33 -1.00
C VAL A 8 -5.12 -2.13 -0.45
N VAL A 9 -4.86 -2.14 0.86
CA VAL A 9 -3.98 -1.16 1.49
C VAL A 9 -2.59 -1.78 1.63
N LEU A 10 -1.60 -1.15 1.00
CA LEU A 10 -0.19 -1.53 1.13
C LEU A 10 0.48 -0.59 2.12
N THR A 11 1.24 -1.12 3.06
CA THR A 11 1.91 -0.32 4.09
C THR A 11 3.36 -0.10 3.69
N GLU A 12 3.78 1.15 3.55
CA GLU A 12 5.18 1.47 3.29
C GLU A 12 5.87 1.97 4.56
N ASN A 13 6.77 1.15 5.10
CA ASN A 13 7.59 1.52 6.24
C ASN A 13 8.74 2.47 5.82
N ASP A 14 9.18 3.34 6.73
CA ASP A 14 10.35 4.20 6.47
C ASP A 14 11.65 3.37 6.39
N VAL A 15 11.70 2.26 7.13
CA VAL A 15 12.77 1.26 7.06
C VAL A 15 12.11 -0.08 6.77
N SER A 16 12.49 -0.70 5.66
CA SER A 16 12.02 -2.02 5.25
C SER A 16 13.21 -2.98 5.19
N GLN A 17 12.97 -4.24 5.51
CA GLN A 17 13.94 -5.32 5.25
C GLN A 17 13.96 -5.74 3.77
N TRP A 18 12.98 -5.27 2.99
CA TRP A 18 12.82 -5.58 1.57
C TRP A 18 13.31 -4.43 0.69
N ASP A 19 13.73 -4.78 -0.53
CA ASP A 19 14.09 -3.82 -1.58
C ASP A 19 12.82 -3.32 -2.32
N ASP A 20 11.90 -2.75 -1.55
CA ASP A 20 10.66 -2.18 -2.08
C ASP A 20 10.94 -0.86 -2.78
N LYS A 21 10.19 -0.63 -3.86
CA LYS A 21 10.25 0.62 -4.63
C LYS A 21 8.85 1.17 -4.74
N THR A 22 8.63 2.35 -4.15
CA THR A 22 7.34 3.03 -4.13
C THR A 22 6.74 3.10 -5.53
N GLY A 23 5.59 2.45 -5.71
CA GLY A 23 4.85 2.50 -6.97
C GLY A 23 5.33 1.54 -8.06
N GLU A 24 6.40 0.78 -7.82
CA GLU A 24 6.96 -0.19 -8.77
C GLU A 24 6.92 -1.62 -8.23
N ARG A 25 7.27 -1.81 -6.95
CA ARG A 25 7.46 -3.14 -6.36
C ARG A 25 7.12 -3.16 -4.87
N TYR A 26 6.43 -4.21 -4.44
CA TYR A 26 6.10 -4.45 -3.04
C TYR A 26 6.27 -5.91 -2.63
N HIS A 27 7.16 -6.18 -1.68
CA HIS A 27 7.40 -7.50 -1.11
C HIS A 27 6.48 -7.77 0.08
N PHE A 28 6.04 -9.01 0.23
CA PHE A 28 5.20 -9.42 1.34
C PHE A 28 5.26 -10.92 1.65
N PRO A 29 4.99 -11.31 2.92
CA PRO A 29 4.90 -12.71 3.30
C PRO A 29 3.77 -13.47 2.61
N LYS A 30 4.02 -14.75 2.28
CA LYS A 30 3.08 -15.63 1.56
C LYS A 30 1.68 -15.74 2.17
N GLN A 31 1.54 -15.53 3.49
CA GLN A 31 0.24 -15.56 4.18
C GLN A 31 -0.77 -14.53 3.64
N TYR A 32 -0.28 -13.45 3.00
CA TYR A 32 -1.13 -12.41 2.40
C TYR A 32 -1.48 -12.66 0.92
N SER A 33 -1.05 -13.76 0.33
CA SER A 33 -1.35 -14.17 -1.06
C SER A 33 -2.85 -14.17 -1.42
N LYS A 34 -3.72 -14.41 -0.44
CA LYS A 34 -5.18 -14.41 -0.66
C LYS A 34 -5.77 -12.99 -0.74
N SER A 35 -5.02 -11.98 -0.31
CA SER A 35 -5.48 -10.60 -0.16
C SER A 35 -4.79 -9.61 -1.10
N ILE A 36 -3.60 -9.95 -1.61
CA ILE A 36 -2.86 -9.16 -2.60
C ILE A 36 -2.85 -9.97 -3.90
N LYS A 37 -3.62 -9.53 -4.89
CA LYS A 37 -3.79 -10.23 -6.16
C LYS A 37 -3.61 -9.28 -7.35
N PRO A 38 -3.14 -9.80 -8.49
CA PRO A 38 -3.19 -9.07 -9.75
C PRO A 38 -4.59 -8.54 -10.08
N GLY A 39 -4.63 -7.38 -10.73
CA GLY A 39 -5.86 -6.69 -11.13
C GLY A 39 -6.43 -5.73 -10.09
N MET A 40 -6.07 -5.89 -8.81
CA MET A 40 -6.52 -5.02 -7.72
C MET A 40 -5.91 -3.61 -7.80
N GLN A 41 -6.68 -2.61 -7.39
CA GLN A 41 -6.13 -1.30 -7.08
C GLN A 41 -5.47 -1.34 -5.70
N PHE A 42 -4.40 -0.57 -5.51
CA PHE A 42 -3.82 -0.37 -4.20
C PHE A 42 -3.90 1.08 -3.76
N VAL A 43 -3.94 1.29 -2.45
CA VAL A 43 -3.70 2.58 -1.83
C VAL A 43 -2.56 2.42 -0.84
N TYR A 44 -1.53 3.24 -0.96
CA TYR A 44 -0.43 3.22 -0.01
C TYR A 44 -0.76 3.97 1.27
N TYR A 45 -0.29 3.41 2.37
CA TYR A 45 -0.43 3.94 3.72
C TYR A 45 0.93 4.00 4.42
N LYS A 46 1.20 5.09 5.15
CA LYS A 46 2.29 5.18 6.13
C LYS A 46 1.73 5.30 7.54
N GLY A 47 2.35 4.55 8.45
CA GLY A 47 2.14 4.69 9.89
C GLY A 47 2.64 6.02 10.46
N ARG A 48 2.51 6.21 11.77
CA ARG A 48 3.09 7.38 12.45
C ARG A 48 4.62 7.37 12.30
N LEU A 49 5.21 8.53 11.98
CA LEU A 49 6.66 8.69 11.96
C LEU A 49 7.20 8.47 13.37
N LYS A 50 8.12 7.50 13.51
CA LYS A 50 8.74 7.20 14.79
C LYS A 50 9.90 8.17 15.07
N PRO A 51 10.19 8.50 16.34
CA PRO A 51 11.30 9.39 16.70
C PRO A 51 12.65 9.00 16.09
N GLU A 52 12.96 7.70 16.05
CA GLU A 52 14.19 7.14 15.48
C GLU A 52 14.30 7.34 13.95
N ASN A 53 13.19 7.62 13.27
CA ASN A 53 13.11 7.77 11.82
C ASN A 53 13.00 9.24 11.38
N LYS A 54 13.41 10.20 12.23
CA LYS A 54 13.27 11.63 11.93
C LYS A 54 13.89 12.05 10.58
N ALA A 55 14.93 11.38 10.12
CA ALA A 55 15.57 11.63 8.82
C ALA A 55 14.62 11.47 7.62
N PHE A 56 13.55 10.68 7.76
CA PHE A 56 12.54 10.46 6.71
C PHE A 56 11.46 11.54 6.67
N GLU A 57 11.45 12.50 7.60
CA GLU A 57 10.39 13.51 7.69
C GLU A 57 10.18 14.28 6.38
N GLY A 58 11.27 14.67 5.69
CA GLY A 58 11.20 15.41 4.43
C GLY A 58 10.70 14.59 3.24
N GLN A 59 10.67 13.26 3.35
CA GLN A 59 10.20 12.34 2.30
C GLN A 59 8.72 11.98 2.47
N ARG A 60 8.07 12.50 3.52
CA ARG A 60 6.71 12.15 3.90
C ARG A 60 5.76 13.32 3.70
N LEU A 61 4.53 13.04 3.28
CA LEU A 61 3.46 14.05 3.24
C LEU A 61 2.99 14.44 4.65
N SER A 62 3.21 13.59 5.66
CA SER A 62 2.90 13.89 7.07
C SER A 62 3.72 13.03 8.06
N LYS A 63 3.96 13.58 9.26
CA LYS A 63 4.44 12.81 10.42
C LYS A 63 3.35 11.89 11.00
N SER A 64 2.09 12.22 10.77
CA SER A 64 0.97 11.43 11.26
C SER A 64 0.59 10.31 10.29
N PRO A 65 -0.17 9.28 10.74
CA PRO A 65 -0.75 8.27 9.86
C PRO A 65 -1.50 8.85 8.65
N HIS A 66 -1.12 8.45 7.44
CA HIS A 66 -1.75 8.97 6.22
C HIS A 66 -1.63 8.01 5.04
N TYR A 67 -2.56 8.14 4.10
CA TYR A 67 -2.43 7.61 2.75
C TYR A 67 -1.75 8.63 1.84
N PHE A 68 -0.97 8.16 0.87
CA PHE A 68 -0.12 9.04 0.05
C PHE A 68 -0.08 8.71 -1.44
N GLY A 69 -0.74 7.66 -1.90
CA GLY A 69 -0.89 7.42 -3.33
C GLY A 69 -1.70 6.17 -3.64
N ILE A 70 -2.00 5.97 -4.92
CA ILE A 70 -2.71 4.80 -5.46
C ILE A 70 -1.98 4.23 -6.67
N GLY A 71 -2.38 3.04 -7.08
CA GLY A 71 -2.02 2.45 -8.36
C GLY A 71 -2.67 1.09 -8.54
N ARG A 72 -2.07 0.23 -9.36
CA ARG A 72 -2.58 -1.12 -9.65
C ARG A 72 -1.53 -2.21 -9.42
N ILE A 73 -1.97 -3.37 -8.95
CA ILE A 73 -1.14 -4.58 -8.91
C ILE A 73 -1.29 -5.29 -10.25
N VAL A 74 -0.18 -5.43 -10.98
CA VAL A 74 -0.17 -6.08 -12.31
C VAL A 74 0.21 -7.55 -12.25
N ASP A 75 1.09 -7.93 -11.33
CA ASP A 75 1.55 -9.32 -11.19
C ASP A 75 2.00 -9.60 -9.75
N VAL A 76 2.02 -10.88 -9.37
CA VAL A 76 2.53 -11.36 -8.07
C VAL A 76 3.35 -12.63 -8.30
N GLN A 77 4.65 -12.57 -7.99
CA GLN A 77 5.58 -13.68 -8.19
C GLN A 77 6.29 -14.06 -6.88
N PRO A 78 6.65 -15.33 -6.67
CA PRO A 78 7.46 -15.72 -5.53
C PRO A 78 8.91 -15.23 -5.64
N ASP A 79 9.50 -14.86 -4.50
CA ASP A 79 10.94 -14.69 -4.37
C ASP A 79 11.63 -16.04 -4.10
N LYS A 80 12.96 -16.02 -3.96
CA LYS A 80 13.76 -17.23 -3.70
C LYS A 80 13.50 -17.83 -2.31
N ALA A 81 13.02 -17.04 -1.35
CA ALA A 81 12.76 -17.45 0.03
C ALA A 81 11.31 -17.88 0.26
N GLY A 82 10.44 -17.80 -0.76
CA GLY A 82 9.04 -18.19 -0.70
C GLY A 82 8.10 -17.07 -0.21
N HIS A 83 8.60 -15.83 -0.07
CA HIS A 83 7.78 -14.62 0.00
C HIS A 83 7.28 -14.26 -1.40
N LEU A 84 6.48 -13.20 -1.49
CA LEU A 84 5.87 -12.76 -2.73
C LEU A 84 6.26 -11.32 -3.04
N ILE A 85 6.35 -11.02 -4.34
CA ILE A 85 6.68 -9.72 -4.90
C ILE A 85 5.52 -9.31 -5.79
N ALA A 86 4.82 -8.24 -5.43
CA ALA A 86 3.87 -7.58 -6.30
C ALA A 86 4.60 -6.59 -7.21
N THR A 87 4.33 -6.67 -8.52
CA THR A 87 4.69 -5.61 -9.48
C THR A 87 3.54 -4.62 -9.54
N LEU A 88 3.87 -3.33 -9.49
CA LEU A 88 2.91 -2.23 -9.41
C LEU A 88 2.98 -1.37 -10.67
N SER A 89 1.85 -0.80 -11.07
CA SER A 89 1.73 0.14 -12.19
C SER A 89 0.85 1.33 -11.85
N ASP A 90 0.88 2.34 -12.71
CA ASP A 90 -0.02 3.50 -12.67
C ASP A 90 0.00 4.24 -11.33
N PHE A 91 1.18 4.27 -10.70
CA PHE A 91 1.34 4.91 -9.41
C PHE A 91 1.12 6.42 -9.53
N GLN A 92 0.22 6.93 -8.71
CA GLN A 92 -0.06 8.36 -8.59
C GLN A 92 0.05 8.76 -7.11
N ALA A 93 1.06 9.60 -6.82
CA ALA A 93 1.20 10.22 -5.53
C ALA A 93 0.09 11.27 -5.30
N PHE A 94 -0.39 11.37 -4.08
CA PHE A 94 -1.30 12.43 -3.69
C PHE A 94 -0.54 13.74 -3.46
N GLY A 95 -1.13 14.87 -3.87
CA GLY A 95 -0.60 16.19 -3.55
C GLY A 95 -0.71 16.57 -2.06
N LYS A 96 -1.44 15.79 -1.25
CA LYS A 96 -1.61 16.02 0.19
C LYS A 96 -1.88 14.71 0.94
N PRO A 97 -1.57 14.63 2.25
CA PRO A 97 -1.86 13.43 3.04
C PRO A 97 -3.36 13.28 3.26
N TYR A 98 -3.88 12.06 3.10
CA TYR A 98 -5.26 11.72 3.46
C TYR A 98 -5.27 10.91 4.76
N TRP A 99 -6.00 11.41 5.76
CA TRP A 99 -6.12 10.79 7.08
C TRP A 99 -6.91 9.48 7.04
N GLN A 100 -6.62 8.57 7.96
CA GLN A 100 -7.30 7.27 8.07
C GLN A 100 -8.84 7.38 8.12
N LYS A 101 -9.36 8.30 8.93
CA LYS A 101 -10.81 8.50 9.06
C LYS A 101 -11.45 9.01 7.77
N MET A 102 -10.71 9.79 6.97
CA MET A 102 -11.20 10.38 5.73
C MET A 102 -11.13 9.38 4.57
N MET A 103 -10.08 8.57 4.50
CA MET A 103 -9.98 7.52 3.48
C MET A 103 -10.97 6.38 3.72
N ALA A 104 -11.31 6.05 4.97
CA ALA A 104 -12.38 5.09 5.26
C ALA A 104 -13.73 5.52 4.66
N ILE A 105 -13.98 6.83 4.52
CA ILE A 105 -15.18 7.38 3.88
C ILE A 105 -15.04 7.33 2.35
N ILE A 106 -13.85 7.63 1.81
CA ILE A 106 -13.55 7.57 0.38
C ILE A 106 -13.67 6.12 -0.13
N LEU A 107 -13.03 5.15 0.54
CA LEU A 107 -13.12 3.72 0.23
C LEU A 107 -14.56 3.17 0.38
N LYS A 108 -15.36 3.71 1.32
CA LYS A 108 -16.80 3.39 1.43
C LYS A 108 -17.63 3.96 0.28
N LYS A 109 -17.20 5.07 -0.33
CA LYS A 109 -17.85 5.65 -1.51
C LYS A 109 -17.56 4.83 -2.79
N PHE A 110 -16.42 4.12 -2.82
CA PHE A 110 -16.04 3.12 -3.84
C PHE A 110 -16.54 1.68 -3.56
N ARG A 111 -17.10 1.46 -2.36
CA ARG A 111 -18.03 0.39 -1.95
C ARG A 111 -17.77 -1.05 -2.46
N ASN A 112 -16.72 -1.69 -1.94
CA ASN A 112 -16.78 -3.00 -1.23
C ASN A 112 -15.36 -3.52 -0.88
N LEU A 113 -14.63 -2.84 0.01
CA LEU A 113 -13.39 -3.42 0.56
C LEU A 113 -13.68 -4.36 1.73
N LYS A 114 -13.27 -5.62 1.60
CA LYS A 114 -12.81 -6.41 2.76
C LYS A 114 -11.48 -5.81 3.21
N ASN A 115 -11.52 -4.91 4.20
CA ASN A 115 -10.34 -4.22 4.71
C ASN A 115 -9.37 -5.23 5.36
N LEU A 116 -8.21 -5.45 4.74
CA LEU A 116 -7.05 -6.03 5.39
C LEU A 116 -5.89 -5.03 5.24
N ILE A 117 -5.52 -4.39 6.35
CA ILE A 117 -4.28 -3.61 6.42
C ILE A 117 -3.16 -4.63 6.55
N ILE A 118 -2.32 -4.75 5.53
CA ILE A 118 -1.18 -5.67 5.54
C ILE A 118 0.06 -4.81 5.82
N GLY A 119 0.54 -4.87 7.06
CA GLY A 119 1.84 -4.35 7.45
C GLY A 119 2.85 -5.49 7.41
N VAL A 120 3.97 -5.27 6.74
CA VAL A 120 5.15 -6.15 6.78
C VAL A 120 6.13 -5.63 7.81
#